data_AF-X1BZX1-F1
#
_entry.id   AF-X1BZX1-F1
#
_cell.length_a   1.000
_cell.length_b   1.000
_cell.length_c   1.000
_cell.angle_alpha   90.00
_cell.angle_beta   90.00
_cell.angle_gamma   90.00
#
_symmetry.space_group_name_H-M   'P 1'
#
loop_
_entity.id
_entity.type
_entity.pdbx_description
1 polymer ?
#
loop_
_entity_poly.entity_id
_entity_poly.type
_entity_poly.pdbx_seq_one_letter_code
_entity_poly.pdbx_strand_id
1 'polypeptide(L)'
;MTLMGRNINVVSLAGLSFAIGMIVDNSIVVFENIFRHREMGKTRIEAAYDGTVEVWGAVLASTLTTVAVFLPIVFVQEEAGQLFRDIAIAISSAVTYCRPGCYSKFDGQ
;
A
#
# COMPACT_ATOMS: atom_id res chain seq x y z
N MET A 1 5.31 -16.27 -9.90
CA MET A 1 6.69 -16.81 -9.84
C MET A 1 6.87 -18.16 -10.52
N THR A 2 5.84 -19.00 -10.67
CA THR A 2 5.95 -20.29 -11.40
C THR A 2 5.80 -20.19 -12.93
N LEU A 3 5.29 -19.05 -13.46
CA LEU A 3 5.08 -18.86 -14.90
C LEU A 3 6.31 -18.29 -15.66
N MET A 4 7.35 -17.82 -14.96
CA MET A 4 8.49 -17.07 -15.55
C MET A 4 9.88 -17.71 -15.37
N GLY A 5 9.99 -18.93 -14.83
CA GLY A 5 11.24 -19.71 -14.89
C GLY A 5 12.51 -19.13 -14.24
N ARG A 6 12.42 -18.16 -13.32
CA ARG A 6 13.59 -17.57 -12.64
C ARG A 6 13.80 -18.12 -11.22
N ASN A 7 15.05 -18.44 -10.90
CA ASN A 7 15.49 -18.77 -9.53
C ASN A 7 15.37 -17.57 -8.58
N ILE A 8 15.25 -17.82 -7.27
CA ILE A 8 15.37 -16.78 -6.23
C ILE A 8 16.78 -16.20 -6.30
N ASN A 9 16.90 -14.96 -6.77
CA ASN A 9 18.14 -14.21 -6.81
C ASN A 9 18.22 -13.25 -5.62
N VAL A 10 19.43 -12.89 -5.18
CA VAL A 10 19.67 -11.89 -4.11
C VAL A 10 18.97 -10.56 -4.45
N VAL A 11 18.91 -10.20 -5.73
CA VAL A 11 18.18 -9.03 -6.23
C VAL A 11 16.67 -9.14 -6.00
N SER A 12 16.07 -10.32 -6.20
CA SER A 12 14.65 -10.54 -5.95
C SER A 12 14.31 -10.51 -4.45
N LEU A 13 15.22 -11.02 -3.61
CA LEU A 13 15.09 -10.93 -2.15
C LEU A 13 15.22 -9.48 -1.67
N ALA A 14 16.13 -8.69 -2.27
CA ALA A 14 16.24 -7.26 -2.01
C ALA A 14 14.95 -6.51 -2.40
N GLY A 15 14.37 -6.83 -3.56
CA GLY A 15 13.07 -6.28 -3.98
C GLY A 15 11.91 -6.65 -3.05
N LEU A 16 11.90 -7.88 -2.52
CA LEU A 16 10.88 -8.32 -1.56
C LEU A 16 11.03 -7.58 -0.21
N SER A 17 12.25 -7.44 0.30
CA SER A 17 12.53 -6.70 1.54
C SER A 17 12.10 -5.24 1.42
N PHE A 18 12.38 -4.62 0.28
CA PHE A 18 11.96 -3.27 -0.01
C PHE A 18 10.43 -3.14 -0.06
N ALA A 19 9.74 -4.09 -0.70
CA ALA A 19 8.28 -4.13 -0.72
C ALA A 19 7.64 -4.23 0.67
N ILE A 20 8.24 -5.03 1.57
CA ILE A 20 7.76 -5.14 2.96
C ILE A 20 7.89 -3.81 3.70
N GLY A 21 9.03 -3.11 3.55
CA GLY A 21 9.23 -1.81 4.19
C GLY A 21 8.14 -0.79 3.82
N MET A 22 7.80 -0.71 2.53
CA MET A 22 6.75 0.20 2.06
C MET A 22 5.34 -0.16 2.58
N ILE A 23 5.02 -1.46 2.72
CA ILE A 23 3.73 -1.90 3.27
C ILE A 23 3.64 -1.54 4.76
N VAL A 24 4.74 -1.71 5.49
CA VAL A 24 4.80 -1.47 6.93
C VAL A 24 4.68 0.03 7.23
N ASP A 25 5.33 0.92 6.47
CA ASP A 25 5.23 2.37 6.68
C ASP A 25 3.79 2.89 6.60
N ASN A 26 3.03 2.50 5.57
CA ASN A 26 1.63 2.91 5.43
C ASN A 26 0.74 2.32 6.54
N SER A 27 1.08 1.12 7.03
CA SER A 27 0.34 0.46 8.11
C SER A 27 0.61 1.12 9.47
N ILE A 28 1.85 1.52 9.72
CA ILE A 28 2.25 2.21 10.96
C ILE A 28 1.53 3.55 11.09
N VAL A 29 1.52 4.37 10.03
CA VAL A 29 0.86 5.69 10.06
C VAL A 29 -0.63 5.59 10.39
N VAL A 30 -1.33 4.61 9.79
CA VAL A 30 -2.74 4.36 10.09
C VAL A 30 -2.92 3.89 11.53
N PHE A 31 -2.08 2.96 11.98
CA PHE A 31 -2.16 2.42 13.35
C PHE A 31 -1.92 3.51 14.41
N GLU A 32 -0.95 4.39 14.18
CA GLU A 32 -0.61 5.47 15.10
C GLU A 32 -1.76 6.48 15.24
N ASN A 33 -2.43 6.83 14.14
CA ASN A 33 -3.59 7.71 14.24
C ASN A 33 -4.81 7.04 14.90
N ILE A 34 -5.03 5.74 14.66
CA ILE A 34 -6.06 4.98 15.37
C ILE A 34 -5.75 4.94 16.87
N PHE A 35 -4.49 4.67 17.24
CA PHE A 35 -4.06 4.64 18.64
C PHE A 35 -4.25 6.01 19.32
N ARG A 36 -3.88 7.11 18.64
CA ARG A 36 -4.14 8.48 19.08
C ARG A 36 -5.63 8.71 19.34
N HIS A 37 -6.51 8.22 18.46
CA HIS A 37 -7.96 8.31 18.64
C HIS A 37 -8.50 7.46 19.79
N ARG A 38 -7.86 6.32 20.08
CA ARG A 38 -8.19 5.51 21.25
C ARG A 38 -7.76 6.18 22.56
N GLU A 39 -6.62 6.86 22.59
CA GLU A 39 -6.18 7.65 23.75
C GLU A 39 -7.07 8.88 24.00
N MET A 40 -7.68 9.43 22.94
CA MET A 40 -8.71 10.47 23.05
C MET A 40 -10.07 9.95 23.59
N GLY A 41 -10.18 8.66 23.92
CA GLY A 41 -11.36 8.07 24.55
C GLY A 41 -12.45 7.58 23.60
N LYS A 42 -12.21 7.58 22.27
CA LYS A 42 -13.18 7.09 21.28
C LYS A 42 -13.32 5.57 21.33
N THR A 43 -14.50 5.06 20.96
CA THR A 43 -14.74 3.61 20.88
C THR A 43 -13.90 2.96 19.77
N ARG A 44 -13.69 1.64 19.82
CA ARG A 44 -12.81 0.92 18.87
C ARG A 44 -13.15 1.19 17.40
N ILE A 45 -14.44 1.22 17.10
CA ILE A 45 -14.93 1.37 15.72
C ILE A 45 -14.82 2.82 15.27
N GLU A 46 -15.22 3.79 16.11
CA GLU A 46 -15.09 5.22 15.81
C GLU A 46 -13.63 5.65 15.65
N ALA A 47 -12.74 5.16 16.51
CA ALA A 47 -11.31 5.45 16.41
C ALA A 47 -10.68 4.89 15.13
N ALA A 48 -11.15 3.71 14.67
CA ALA A 48 -10.69 3.12 13.42
C ALA A 48 -11.17 3.95 12.21
N TYR A 49 -12.44 4.38 12.22
CA TYR A 49 -13.06 5.17 11.16
C TYR A 49 -12.41 6.56 11.03
N ASP A 50 -12.44 7.35 12.11
CA ASP A 50 -11.86 8.70 12.13
C ASP A 50 -10.35 8.64 11.88
N GLY A 51 -9.71 7.62 12.47
CA GLY A 51 -8.29 7.35 12.32
C GLY A 51 -7.87 7.15 10.86
N THR A 52 -8.66 6.41 10.07
CA THR A 52 -8.36 6.17 8.64
C THR A 52 -8.73 7.35 7.75
N VAL A 53 -9.81 8.09 8.04
CA VAL A 53 -10.24 9.23 7.23
C VAL A 53 -9.23 10.39 7.31
N GLU A 54 -8.68 10.67 8.49
CA GLU A 54 -7.75 11.80 8.68
C GLU A 54 -6.38 11.55 8.02
N VAL A 55 -5.90 10.31 8.02
CA VAL A 55 -4.58 9.95 7.43
C VAL A 55 -4.64 9.62 5.94
N TRP A 56 -5.83 9.58 5.33
CA TRP A 56 -5.99 9.23 3.91
C TRP A 56 -5.11 10.08 2.98
N GLY A 57 -5.04 11.39 3.24
CA GLY A 57 -4.17 12.30 2.48
C GLY A 57 -2.68 12.01 2.65
N ALA A 58 -2.26 11.64 3.87
CA ALA A 58 -0.86 11.29 4.16
C ALA A 58 -0.45 9.97 3.49
N VAL A 59 -1.33 8.95 3.51
CA VAL A 59 -1.10 7.65 2.84
C VAL A 59 -1.02 7.83 1.32
N LEU A 60 -1.87 8.68 0.74
CA LEU A 60 -1.81 9.02 -0.67
C LEU A 60 -0.51 9.74 -1.04
N ALA A 61 -0.08 10.72 -0.25
CA ALA A 61 1.17 11.44 -0.49
C ALA A 61 2.39 10.51 -0.40
N SER A 62 2.43 9.61 0.60
CA SER A 62 3.44 8.57 0.74
C SER A 62 3.52 7.70 -0.51
N THR A 63 2.37 7.16 -0.93
CA THR A 63 2.28 6.30 -2.12
C THR A 63 2.69 7.04 -3.40
N LEU A 64 2.31 8.30 -3.55
CA LEU A 64 2.68 9.12 -4.71
C LEU A 64 4.18 9.39 -4.75
N THR A 65 4.81 9.61 -3.60
CA THR A 65 6.26 9.82 -3.49
C THR A 65 7.01 8.54 -3.84
N THR A 66 6.55 7.39 -3.36
CA THR A 66 7.08 6.08 -3.75
C THR A 66 7.01 5.91 -5.27
N VAL A 67 5.83 6.13 -5.86
CA VAL A 67 5.68 6.05 -7.32
C VAL A 67 6.63 7.03 -8.01
N ALA A 68 6.74 8.28 -7.57
CA ALA A 68 7.61 9.28 -8.17
C ALA A 68 9.11 8.90 -8.10
N VAL A 69 9.55 8.23 -7.04
CA VAL A 69 10.93 7.74 -6.89
C VAL A 69 11.20 6.53 -7.81
N PHE A 70 10.23 5.62 -7.94
CA PHE A 70 10.40 4.41 -8.77
C PHE A 70 10.06 4.60 -10.24
N LEU A 71 9.22 5.58 -10.58
CA LEU A 71 8.82 5.92 -11.94
C LEU A 71 10.04 6.10 -12.88
N PRO A 72 11.07 6.92 -12.56
CA PRO A 72 12.24 7.06 -13.42
C PRO A 72 13.09 5.79 -13.49
N ILE A 73 13.09 4.96 -12.44
CA ILE A 73 13.83 3.69 -12.39
C ILE A 73 13.23 2.68 -13.38
N VAL A 74 11.92 2.72 -13.63
CA VAL A 74 11.25 1.89 -14.66
C VAL A 74 11.71 2.24 -16.07
N PHE A 75 12.04 3.51 -16.32
CA PHE A 75 12.50 3.98 -17.64
C PHE A 75 13.98 3.69 -17.90
N VAL A 76 14.75 3.32 -16.87
CA VAL A 76 16.13 2.83 -17.00
C VAL A 76 16.09 1.31 -17.24
N GLN A 77 16.24 0.88 -18.49
CA GLN A 77 16.52 -0.53 -18.83
C GLN A 77 17.98 -0.84 -18.46
N GLU A 78 18.37 -1.95 -17.82
CA GLU A 78 17.93 -3.35 -17.98
C GLU A 78 17.69 -4.07 -16.62
N GLU A 79 16.96 -5.20 -16.68
CA GLU A 79 16.59 -6.17 -15.62
C GLU A 79 15.34 -5.90 -14.75
N ALA A 80 14.98 -4.65 -14.44
CA ALA A 80 13.88 -4.36 -13.48
C ALA A 80 12.45 -4.31 -14.07
N GLY A 81 12.29 -4.32 -15.41
CA GLY A 81 11.03 -3.98 -16.09
C GLY A 81 9.86 -4.97 -15.93
N GLN A 82 10.10 -6.24 -15.58
CA GLN A 82 9.02 -7.21 -15.37
C GLN A 82 8.36 -7.06 -14.00
N LEU A 83 9.11 -6.67 -12.96
CA LEU A 83 8.60 -6.54 -11.60
C LEU A 83 7.60 -5.40 -11.48
N PHE A 84 7.89 -4.27 -12.13
CA PHE A 84 7.00 -3.11 -12.13
C PHE A 84 5.71 -3.32 -12.92
N ARG A 85 5.72 -4.21 -13.92
CA ARG A 85 4.53 -4.57 -14.68
C ARG A 85 3.52 -5.34 -13.82
N ASP A 86 4.00 -6.27 -12.98
CA ASP A 86 3.14 -7.02 -12.05
C ASP A 86 2.60 -6.13 -10.94
N ILE A 87 3.42 -5.22 -10.39
CA ILE A 87 2.99 -4.25 -9.38
C ILE A 87 1.95 -3.28 -9.96
N ALA A 88 2.16 -2.79 -11.19
CA ALA A 88 1.20 -1.90 -11.85
C ALA A 88 -0.16 -2.58 -12.09
N ILE A 89 -0.18 -3.87 -12.47
CA ILE A 89 -1.42 -4.64 -12.64
C ILE A 89 -2.11 -4.88 -11.29
N ALA A 90 -1.34 -5.18 -10.23
CA ALA A 90 -1.88 -5.37 -8.88
C ALA A 90 -2.51 -4.08 -8.33
N ILE A 91 -1.85 -2.93 -8.50
CA ILE A 91 -2.38 -1.64 -8.04
C ILE A 91 -3.58 -1.22 -8.88
N SER A 92 -3.51 -1.37 -10.21
CA SER A 92 -4.61 -1.00 -11.11
C SER A 92 -5.86 -1.84 -10.85
N SER A 93 -5.71 -3.14 -10.59
CA SER A 93 -6.83 -4.02 -10.23
C SER A 93 -7.39 -3.68 -8.85
N ALA A 94 -6.55 -3.44 -7.85
CA ALA A 94 -6.99 -3.03 -6.51
C ALA A 94 -7.78 -1.72 -6.52
N VAL A 95 -7.29 -0.71 -7.26
CA VAL A 95 -7.95 0.61 -7.37
C VAL A 95 -9.25 0.51 -8.17
N THR A 96 -9.29 -0.26 -9.25
CA THR A 96 -10.50 -0.42 -10.08
C THR A 96 -11.59 -1.22 -9.35
N TYR A 97 -11.20 -2.20 -8.53
CA TYR A 97 -12.15 -2.98 -7.72
C TYR A 97 -12.55 -2.29 -6.42
N CYS A 98 -11.81 -1.26 -6.00
CA CYS A 98 -12.18 -0.36 -4.91
C CYS A 98 -13.31 0.58 -5.39
N ARG A 99 -14.51 0.01 -5.54
CA ARG A 99 -15.73 0.77 -5.79
C ARG A 99 -15.99 1.69 -4.58
N PRO A 100 -16.37 2.97 -4.78
CA PRO A 100 -16.67 3.92 -3.70
C PRO A 100 -17.88 3.55 -2.82
N GLY A 101 -18.50 2.38 -3.03
CA GLY A 101 -19.62 1.86 -2.25
C GLY A 101 -19.25 0.82 -1.17
N CYS A 102 -17.98 0.46 -1.01
CA CYS A 102 -17.59 -0.59 -0.04
C CYS A 102 -17.64 -0.13 1.44
N TYR A 103 -17.81 1.17 1.70
CA TYR A 103 -17.90 1.72 3.05
C TYR A 103 -19.32 1.65 3.66
N SER A 104 -20.37 1.45 2.85
CA SER A 104 -21.77 1.45 3.34
C SER A 104 -22.30 0.05 3.71
N LYS A 105 -21.51 -1.02 3.53
CA LYS A 105 -21.93 -2.41 3.77
C LYS A 105 -21.45 -3.00 5.11
N PHE A 106 -20.76 -2.22 5.94
CA PHE A 106 -20.37 -2.60 7.30
C PHE A 106 -21.21 -1.94 8.41
N ASP A 107 -22.15 -1.04 8.08
CA ASP A 107 -23.10 -0.45 9.04
C ASP A 107 -24.39 -1.30 9.16
N GLY A 108 -24.23 -2.62 9.14
CA GLY A 108 -25.35 -3.55 9.00
C GLY A 108 -25.05 -4.99 9.40
N GLN A 109 -24.23 -5.19 10.44
CA GLN A 109 -24.41 -6.29 11.39
C GLN A 109 -23.68 -5.99 12.70
#